data_AF-A0A2W1MV35-F1
#
_entry.id   AF-A0A2W1MV35-F1
#
_cell.length_a   1.000
_cell.length_b   1.000
_cell.length_c   1.000
_cell.angle_alpha   90.00
_cell.angle_beta   90.00
_cell.angle_gamma   90.00
#
_symmetry.space_group_name_H-M   'P 1'
#
loop_
_entity.id
_entity.type
_entity.pdbx_description
1 polymer ?
#
loop_
_entity_poly.entity_id
_entity_poly.type
_entity_poly.pdbx_seq_one_letter_code
_entity_poly.pdbx_strand_id
1 'polypeptide(L)'
;MDIERIRRKRQKNVQEQSLLRREGLRLTAEYYRNQPDELPRVLLHHPQALGIDWSRTIMVDLHIEQYGGHSVSGLLLTQDCRFIEFDLDTNEDYSKLDAKGRNLWHDVTEQTSTSRHNRGTGVSDGAWALEVQRQLNGEASDNA
;
A
#
# COMPACT_ATOMS: atom_id res chain seq x y z
N MET A 1 0.97 5.89 23.74
CA MET A 1 0.22 4.61 23.84
C MET A 1 1.14 3.54 23.26
N ASP A 2 1.40 2.45 23.98
CA ASP A 2 2.43 1.48 23.59
C ASP A 2 1.87 0.43 22.59
N ILE A 3 2.34 0.49 21.34
CA ILE A 3 1.93 -0.41 20.24
C ILE A 3 2.18 -1.87 20.61
N GLU A 4 3.29 -2.18 21.30
CA GLU A 4 3.64 -3.54 21.68
C GLU A 4 2.67 -4.09 22.74
N ARG A 5 2.21 -3.23 23.64
CA ARG A 5 1.16 -3.58 24.62
C ARG A 5 -0.18 -3.87 23.92
N ILE A 6 -0.53 -3.11 22.90
CA ILE A 6 -1.77 -3.34 22.13
C ILE A 6 -1.70 -4.66 21.36
N ARG A 7 -0.57 -4.96 20.70
CA ARG A 7 -0.36 -6.22 19.94
C ARG A 7 -0.65 -7.45 20.80
N ARG A 8 -0.17 -7.48 22.04
CA ARG A 8 -0.33 -8.58 23.01
C ARG A 8 -1.76 -8.75 23.56
N LYS A 9 -2.63 -7.76 23.39
CA LYS A 9 -3.99 -7.79 23.92
C LYS A 9 -4.89 -8.73 23.10
N ARG A 10 -5.57 -9.67 23.76
CA ARG A 10 -6.47 -10.65 23.10
C ARG A 10 -7.71 -10.01 22.47
N GLN A 11 -8.34 -9.06 23.15
CA GLN A 11 -9.49 -8.31 22.63
C GLN A 11 -9.12 -6.84 22.45
N LYS A 12 -9.06 -6.40 21.20
CA LYS A 12 -8.70 -5.04 20.82
C LYS A 12 -9.97 -4.25 20.49
N ASN A 13 -10.10 -3.05 21.01
CA ASN A 13 -11.19 -2.15 20.62
C ASN A 13 -10.94 -1.57 19.19
N VAL A 14 -11.93 -0.90 18.62
CA VAL A 14 -11.85 -0.36 17.25
C VAL A 14 -10.70 0.63 17.09
N GLN A 15 -10.40 1.45 18.10
CA GLN A 15 -9.30 2.42 18.08
C GLN A 15 -7.93 1.73 18.07
N GLU A 16 -7.76 0.70 18.92
CA GLU A 16 -6.57 -0.12 19.00
C GLU A 16 -6.32 -0.89 17.69
N GLN A 17 -7.39 -1.42 17.07
CA GLN A 17 -7.29 -2.07 15.75
C GLN A 17 -6.90 -1.07 14.66
N SER A 18 -7.53 0.11 14.64
CA SER A 18 -7.21 1.17 13.67
C SER A 18 -5.75 1.63 13.80
N LEU A 19 -5.26 1.78 15.04
CA LEU A 19 -3.87 2.17 15.30
C LEU A 19 -2.87 1.10 14.82
N LEU A 20 -3.18 -0.20 15.01
CA LEU A 20 -2.33 -1.27 14.47
C LEU A 20 -2.36 -1.35 12.95
N ARG A 21 -3.50 -1.07 12.30
CA ARG A 21 -3.58 -1.01 10.83
C ARG A 21 -2.73 0.13 10.29
N ARG A 22 -2.86 1.33 10.88
CA ARG A 22 -2.03 2.49 10.52
C ARG A 22 -0.54 2.17 10.66
N GLU A 23 -0.14 1.55 11.76
CA GLU A 23 1.25 1.18 11.97
C GLU A 23 1.73 0.11 10.99
N GLY A 24 0.92 -0.90 10.72
CA GLY A 24 1.23 -1.91 9.71
C GLY A 24 1.45 -1.28 8.34
N LEU A 25 0.55 -0.38 7.93
CA LEU A 25 0.66 0.37 6.69
C LEU A 25 1.94 1.23 6.64
N ARG A 26 2.27 1.93 7.73
CA ARG A 26 3.51 2.71 7.83
C ARG A 26 4.75 1.82 7.63
N LEU A 27 4.80 0.68 8.32
CA LEU A 27 5.91 -0.26 8.21
C LEU A 27 6.03 -0.85 6.80
N THR A 28 4.91 -1.22 6.16
CA THR A 28 4.88 -1.70 4.77
C THR A 28 5.41 -0.62 3.82
N ALA A 29 4.89 0.61 3.93
CA ALA A 29 5.32 1.73 3.10
C ALA A 29 6.81 2.06 3.27
N GLU A 30 7.31 2.07 4.52
CA GLU A 30 8.73 2.29 4.83
C GLU A 30 9.62 1.17 4.30
N TYR A 31 9.19 -0.08 4.44
CA TYR A 31 9.95 -1.24 3.98
C TYR A 31 10.24 -1.13 2.48
N TYR A 32 9.20 -0.99 1.66
CA TYR A 32 9.37 -0.94 0.19
C TYR A 32 10.02 0.35 -0.30
N ARG A 33 9.88 1.46 0.44
CA ARG A 33 10.58 2.70 0.11
C ARG A 33 12.08 2.61 0.38
N ASN A 34 12.47 2.00 1.49
CA ASN A 34 13.88 1.86 1.88
C ASN A 34 14.57 0.69 1.16
N GLN A 35 13.79 -0.27 0.65
CA GLN A 35 14.28 -1.46 -0.05
C GLN A 35 13.56 -1.61 -1.40
N PRO A 36 13.79 -0.71 -2.36
CA PRO A 36 13.14 -0.75 -3.67
C PRO A 36 13.50 -2.01 -4.47
N ASP A 37 14.64 -2.65 -4.17
CA ASP A 37 15.08 -3.89 -4.81
C ASP A 37 14.22 -5.11 -4.43
N GLU A 38 13.45 -5.02 -3.34
CA GLU A 38 12.51 -6.05 -2.89
C GLU A 38 11.16 -5.96 -3.64
N LEU A 39 10.92 -4.90 -4.40
CA LEU A 39 9.75 -4.81 -5.26
C LEU A 39 9.92 -5.70 -6.50
N PRO A 40 8.88 -6.47 -6.88
CA PRO A 40 8.86 -7.18 -8.15
C PRO A 40 9.20 -6.25 -9.31
N ARG A 41 10.24 -6.58 -10.09
CA ARG A 41 10.75 -5.72 -11.18
C ARG A 41 9.68 -5.42 -12.23
N VAL A 42 8.70 -6.30 -12.39
CA VAL A 42 7.54 -6.04 -13.26
C VAL A 42 6.82 -4.75 -12.89
N LEU A 43 6.70 -4.40 -11.59
CA LEU A 43 6.05 -3.17 -11.13
C LEU A 43 6.85 -1.93 -11.53
N LEU A 44 8.19 -2.03 -11.49
CA LEU A 44 9.08 -0.92 -11.83
C LEU A 44 9.14 -0.64 -13.33
N HIS A 45 8.95 -1.67 -14.16
CA HIS A 45 9.11 -1.58 -15.62
C HIS A 45 7.79 -1.52 -16.40
N HIS A 46 6.64 -1.71 -15.75
CA HIS A 46 5.36 -1.75 -16.45
C HIS A 46 5.05 -0.39 -17.12
N PRO A 47 4.66 -0.33 -18.41
CA PRO A 47 4.45 0.94 -19.12
C PRO A 47 3.41 1.88 -18.49
N GLN A 48 2.42 1.35 -17.77
CA GLN A 48 1.43 2.16 -17.05
C GLN A 48 1.97 2.69 -15.71
N ALA A 49 3.09 2.16 -15.22
CA ALA A 49 3.86 2.68 -14.09
C ALA A 49 4.92 3.74 -14.51
N LEU A 50 5.09 4.04 -15.80
CA LEU A 50 6.11 4.99 -16.29
C LEU A 50 5.91 6.45 -15.84
N GLY A 51 4.78 6.77 -15.23
CA GLY A 51 4.52 8.07 -14.59
C GLY A 51 4.60 8.03 -13.06
N ILE A 52 5.03 6.92 -12.47
CA ILE A 52 5.09 6.75 -11.01
C ILE A 52 6.46 7.17 -10.50
N ASP A 53 6.44 8.16 -9.61
CA ASP A 53 7.59 8.50 -8.79
C ASP A 53 7.62 7.59 -7.57
N TRP A 54 8.39 6.50 -7.66
CA TRP A 54 8.55 5.52 -6.57
C TRP A 54 9.17 6.10 -5.30
N SER A 55 9.83 7.26 -5.38
CA SER A 55 10.37 7.93 -4.18
C SER A 55 9.26 8.59 -3.34
N ARG A 56 8.12 8.94 -3.96
CA ARG A 56 6.97 9.58 -3.31
C ARG A 56 5.72 8.70 -3.24
N THR A 57 5.68 7.64 -4.03
CA THR A 57 4.67 6.58 -3.99
C THR A 57 4.87 5.66 -2.80
N ILE A 58 3.79 5.20 -2.18
CA ILE A 58 3.86 4.18 -1.14
C ILE A 58 3.15 2.91 -1.59
N MET A 59 3.71 1.76 -1.22
CA MET A 59 3.02 0.48 -1.32
C MET A 59 2.06 0.37 -0.13
N VAL A 60 0.76 0.21 -0.40
CA VAL A 60 -0.28 0.04 0.64
C VAL A 60 -0.39 -1.43 1.02
N ASP A 61 -0.42 -2.30 0.01
CA ASP A 61 -0.40 -3.75 0.17
C ASP A 61 0.28 -4.40 -1.04
N LEU A 62 0.97 -5.50 -0.82
CA LEU A 62 1.61 -6.30 -1.86
C LEU A 62 1.46 -7.79 -1.53
N HIS A 63 0.84 -8.51 -2.46
CA HIS A 63 0.72 -9.95 -2.45
C HIS A 63 1.50 -10.53 -3.62
N ILE A 64 2.31 -11.55 -3.34
CA ILE A 64 3.08 -12.30 -4.34
C ILE A 64 2.63 -13.75 -4.21
N GLU A 65 2.00 -14.28 -5.26
CA GLU A 65 1.59 -15.69 -5.27
C GLU A 65 2.82 -16.57 -5.45
N GLN A 66 3.04 -17.48 -4.50
CA GLN A 66 4.17 -18.40 -4.50
C GLN A 66 3.76 -19.83 -4.88
N TYR A 67 2.46 -20.14 -4.86
CA TYR A 67 1.94 -21.49 -5.05
C TYR A 67 0.83 -21.53 -6.12
N GLY A 68 1.16 -22.08 -7.28
CA GLY A 68 0.17 -22.35 -8.35
C GLY A 68 0.15 -21.33 -9.49
N GLY A 69 1.04 -20.33 -9.46
CA GLY A 69 1.25 -19.36 -10.53
C GLY A 69 2.34 -18.36 -10.17
N HIS A 70 2.55 -17.38 -11.04
CA HIS A 70 3.45 -16.26 -10.80
C HIS A 70 2.66 -14.98 -11.00
N SER A 71 2.05 -14.47 -9.93
CA SER A 71 1.29 -13.23 -10.00
C SER A 71 1.64 -12.31 -8.84
N VAL A 72 1.50 -11.02 -9.10
CA VAL A 72 1.67 -9.96 -8.10
C VAL A 72 0.43 -9.09 -8.11
N SER A 73 -0.13 -8.86 -6.94
CA SER A 73 -1.32 -8.03 -6.78
C SER A 73 -1.20 -7.15 -5.56
N GLY A 74 -2.00 -6.08 -5.50
CA GLY A 74 -1.95 -5.17 -4.39
C GLY A 74 -2.51 -3.80 -4.70
N LEU A 75 -2.14 -2.86 -3.83
CA LEU A 75 -2.61 -1.49 -3.89
C LEU A 75 -1.43 -0.56 -3.64
N LEU A 76 -1.25 0.42 -4.51
CA LEU A 76 -0.28 1.50 -4.31
C LEU A 76 -0.98 2.85 -4.25
N LEU A 77 -0.35 3.80 -3.56
CA LEU A 77 -0.76 5.20 -3.53
C LEU A 77 0.33 6.03 -4.22
N THR A 78 0.03 6.50 -5.42
CA THR A 78 0.93 7.29 -6.27
C THR A 78 1.28 8.64 -5.65
N GLN A 79 2.31 9.31 -6.19
CA GLN A 79 2.70 10.67 -5.80
C GLN A 79 1.57 11.71 -5.92
N ASP A 80 0.59 11.46 -6.79
CA ASP A 80 -0.54 12.36 -7.05
C ASP A 80 -1.77 12.03 -6.17
N CYS A 81 -1.56 11.29 -5.07
CA CYS A 81 -2.61 10.82 -4.18
C CYS A 81 -3.67 9.93 -4.85
N ARG A 82 -3.28 9.19 -5.91
CA ARG A 82 -4.18 8.23 -6.57
C ARG A 82 -3.92 6.81 -6.10
N PHE A 83 -4.99 6.09 -5.79
CA PHE A 83 -4.97 4.69 -5.43
C PHE A 83 -5.05 3.84 -6.69
N ILE A 84 -4.03 3.01 -6.92
CA ILE A 84 -3.98 2.10 -8.06
C ILE A 84 -4.00 0.67 -7.54
N GLU A 85 -5.07 -0.05 -7.85
CA GLU A 85 -5.16 -1.49 -7.68
C GLU A 85 -4.47 -2.17 -8.86
N PHE A 86 -3.61 -3.13 -8.58
CA PHE A 86 -2.94 -3.91 -9.61
C PHE A 86 -3.09 -5.40 -9.35
N ASP A 87 -3.16 -6.17 -10.43
CA ASP A 87 -3.20 -7.62 -10.41
C ASP A 87 -2.61 -8.14 -11.72
N LEU A 88 -1.38 -8.60 -11.63
CA LEU A 88 -0.50 -8.83 -12.76
C LEU A 88 -0.05 -10.28 -12.73
N ASP A 89 -0.32 -11.02 -13.81
CA ASP A 89 0.36 -12.27 -14.07
C ASP A 89 1.75 -11.97 -14.66
N THR A 90 2.73 -12.73 -14.20
CA THR A 90 4.14 -12.49 -14.42
C THR A 90 4.84 -13.77 -14.87
N ASN A 91 6.09 -13.63 -15.30
CA ASN A 91 6.98 -14.78 -15.46
C ASN A 91 7.53 -15.25 -14.10
N GLU A 92 8.22 -16.40 -14.10
CA GLU A 92 8.63 -17.10 -12.86
C GLU A 92 9.52 -16.28 -11.91
N ASP A 93 10.25 -15.30 -12.44
CA ASP A 93 11.15 -14.43 -11.68
C ASP A 93 10.55 -13.04 -11.37
N TYR A 94 9.25 -12.84 -11.65
CA TYR A 94 8.50 -11.60 -11.44
C TYR A 94 9.11 -10.37 -12.13
N SER A 95 9.90 -10.56 -13.19
CA SER A 95 10.58 -9.47 -13.89
C SER A 95 9.78 -8.87 -15.04
N LYS A 96 8.83 -9.63 -15.59
CA LYS A 96 8.02 -9.23 -16.75
C LYS A 96 6.59 -9.75 -16.61
N LEU A 97 5.68 -9.09 -17.31
CA LEU A 97 4.33 -9.60 -17.47
C LEU A 97 4.31 -10.89 -18.28
N ASP A 98 3.43 -11.81 -17.91
CA ASP A 98 3.03 -12.89 -18.80
C ASP A 98 2.19 -12.27 -19.94
N ALA A 99 2.63 -12.49 -21.18
CA ALA A 99 1.98 -11.98 -22.38
C ALA A 99 0.54 -12.50 -22.56
N LYS A 100 0.17 -13.61 -21.91
CA LYS A 100 -1.17 -14.21 -21.98
C LYS A 100 -1.95 -14.09 -20.67
N GLY A 101 -1.34 -13.53 -19.64
CA GLY A 101 -1.92 -13.44 -18.31
C GLY A 101 -2.69 -12.14 -18.07
N ARG A 102 -3.19 -12.00 -16.84
CA ARG A 102 -3.84 -10.81 -16.32
C ARG A 102 -2.89 -9.62 -16.29
N ASN A 103 -3.40 -8.46 -16.67
CA ASN A 103 -2.71 -7.18 -16.56
C ASN A 103 -3.70 -6.11 -16.09
N LEU A 104 -4.11 -6.19 -14.83
CA LEU A 104 -4.96 -5.21 -14.20
C LEU A 104 -4.12 -4.08 -13.62
N TRP A 105 -4.47 -2.85 -13.99
CA TRP A 105 -3.91 -1.63 -13.45
C TRP A 105 -5.01 -0.57 -13.43
N HIS A 106 -5.68 -0.42 -12.29
CA HIS A 106 -6.94 0.30 -12.20
C HIS A 106 -6.88 1.43 -11.17
N ASP A 107 -7.26 2.64 -11.59
CA ASP A 107 -7.40 3.78 -10.69
C ASP A 107 -8.68 3.62 -9.87
N VAL A 108 -8.50 3.26 -8.59
CA VAL A 108 -9.56 3.03 -7.62
C VAL A 108 -9.74 4.19 -6.64
N THR A 109 -9.18 5.37 -6.98
CA THR A 109 -9.20 6.54 -6.09
C THR A 109 -10.61 6.94 -5.68
N GLU A 110 -11.55 6.97 -6.63
CA GLU A 110 -12.93 7.37 -6.34
C GLU A 110 -13.70 6.31 -5.53
N GLN A 111 -13.28 5.05 -5.60
CA GLN A 111 -13.90 3.95 -4.83
C GLN A 111 -13.25 3.77 -3.45
N THR A 112 -12.06 4.35 -3.25
CA THR A 112 -11.32 4.26 -1.99
C THR A 112 -11.83 5.30 -1.00
N SER A 113 -12.35 4.83 0.14
CA SER A 113 -12.75 5.74 1.22
C SER A 113 -11.51 6.44 1.81
N THR A 114 -11.56 7.77 1.83
CA THR A 114 -10.54 8.63 2.46
C THR A 114 -11.13 9.43 3.64
N SER A 115 -12.26 8.98 4.17
CA SER A 115 -12.92 9.61 5.31
C SER A 115 -12.13 9.43 6.61
N ARG A 116 -11.99 10.53 7.36
CA ARG A 116 -11.45 10.54 8.74
C ARG A 116 -12.53 10.33 9.80
N HIS A 117 -13.81 10.37 9.41
CA HIS A 117 -14.94 10.30 10.34
C HIS A 117 -16.01 9.36 9.79
N ASN A 118 -15.74 8.04 9.79
CA ASN A 118 -16.77 7.04 9.53
C ASN A 118 -17.43 6.62 10.84
N ARG A 119 -18.74 6.83 10.92
CA ARG A 119 -19.55 6.49 12.10
C ARG A 119 -19.50 4.97 12.31
N GLY A 120 -18.88 4.52 13.40
CA GLY A 120 -18.77 3.11 13.79
C GLY A 120 -17.43 2.42 13.44
N THR A 121 -16.64 2.96 12.51
CA THR A 121 -15.34 2.38 12.08
C THR A 121 -14.14 3.32 12.25
N GLY A 122 -14.36 4.61 12.44
CA GLY A 122 -13.28 5.59 12.66
C GLY A 122 -12.65 6.08 11.35
N VAL A 123 -11.32 6.08 11.29
CA VAL A 123 -10.54 6.53 10.12
C VAL A 123 -10.40 5.39 9.12
N SER A 124 -10.65 5.67 7.85
CA SER A 124 -10.50 4.71 6.75
C SER A 124 -9.04 4.41 6.41
N ASP A 125 -8.77 3.24 5.83
CA ASP A 125 -7.41 2.84 5.46
C ASP A 125 -6.83 3.78 4.37
N GLY A 126 -7.66 4.26 3.43
CA GLY A 126 -7.24 5.29 2.47
C GLY A 126 -6.86 6.62 3.12
N ALA A 127 -7.57 7.04 4.18
CA ALA A 127 -7.18 8.23 4.94
C ALA A 127 -5.84 8.05 5.67
N TRP A 128 -5.57 6.84 6.19
CA TRP A 128 -4.28 6.52 6.78
C TRP A 128 -3.16 6.46 5.74
N ALA A 129 -3.40 5.90 4.56
CA ALA A 129 -2.42 5.86 3.48
C ALA A 129 -1.96 7.26 3.06
N LEU A 130 -2.91 8.20 2.91
CA LEU A 130 -2.61 9.60 2.62
C LEU A 130 -1.79 10.27 3.74
N GLU A 131 -2.08 9.96 5.00
CA GLU A 131 -1.32 10.50 6.14
C GLU A 131 0.10 9.94 6.18
N VAL A 132 0.25 8.62 6.02
CA VAL A 132 1.55 7.95 5.98
C VAL A 132 2.39 8.49 4.82
N GLN A 133 1.81 8.63 3.63
CA GLN A 133 2.53 9.20 2.47
C GLN A 133 3.05 10.61 2.77
N ARG A 134 2.23 11.49 3.35
CA ARG A 134 2.65 12.85 3.72
C ARG A 134 3.78 12.83 4.74
N GLN A 135 3.71 11.96 5.76
CA GLN A 135 4.78 11.81 6.75
C GLN A 135 6.08 11.37 6.09
N LEU A 136 6.03 10.33 5.24
CA LEU A 136 7.21 9.80 4.57
C LEU A 136 7.79 10.74 3.50
N ASN A 137 6.98 11.64 2.96
CA ASN A 137 7.44 12.69 2.03
C ASN A 137 7.91 13.96 2.75
N GLY A 138 7.85 14.02 4.09
CA GLY A 138 8.21 15.23 4.85
C GLY A 138 7.20 16.38 4.72
N GLU A 139 5.99 16.08 4.27
CA GLU A 139 4.89 17.04 4.05
C GLU A 139 3.94 17.13 5.25
N ALA A 140 4.09 16.24 6.24
CA ALA A 140 3.35 16.35 7.49
C ALA A 140 3.91 17.50 8.31
N SER A 141 3.12 18.56 8.51
CA SER A 141 3.39 19.52 9.58
C SER A 141 3.28 18.78 10.92
N ASP A 142 4.31 18.90 11.75
CA ASP A 142 4.24 18.61 13.18
C ASP A 142 3.11 19.45 13.78
N ASN A 143 1.88 18.92 13.78
CA ASN A 143 0.80 19.50 14.57
C ASN A 143 1.01 19.01 16.00
N ALA A 144 1.65 19.90 16.77
CA ALA A 144 1.67 19.97 18.22
C ALA A 144 0.27 19.88 18.85
#